data_AF-A0A8C1F0S3-F1
#
_entry.id   AF-A0A8C1F0S3-F1
#
_cell.length_a   1.000
_cell.length_b   1.000
_cell.length_c   1.000
_cell.angle_alpha   90.00
_cell.angle_beta   90.00
_cell.angle_gamma   90.00
#
_symmetry.space_group_name_H-M   'P 1'
#
loop_
_entity.id
_entity.type
_entity.pdbx_description
1 polymer ?
#
loop_
_entity_poly.entity_id
_entity_poly.type
_entity_poly.pdbx_seq_one_letter_code
_entity_poly.pdbx_strand_id
1 'polypeptide(L)' 'HTDPLNMTHYRQSMLIKSLKPTKVGEPRYLGPAIVITVTRTGVLIDDQPQWIHASSLKHYPTGEQASSNSK' A
#
# COMPACT_ATOMS: atom_id res chain seq x y z
N HIS A 1 -18.69 -5.15 -11.55
CA HIS A 1 -17.61 -5.09 -12.54
C HIS A 1 -16.37 -4.60 -11.82
N THR A 2 -15.49 -5.51 -11.42
CA THR A 2 -14.31 -5.20 -10.59
C THR A 2 -13.16 -4.90 -11.54
N ASP A 3 -12.51 -3.74 -11.38
CA ASP A 3 -11.34 -3.35 -12.18
C ASP A 3 -10.27 -4.47 -12.09
N PRO A 4 -9.70 -4.96 -13.20
CA PRO A 4 -8.64 -5.97 -13.16
C PRO A 4 -7.41 -5.54 -12.33
N LEU A 5 -7.15 -4.24 -12.18
CA LEU A 5 -6.11 -3.71 -11.27
C LEU A 5 -6.44 -3.95 -9.79
N ASN A 6 -7.72 -4.11 -9.47
CA ASN A 6 -8.16 -4.41 -8.11
C ASN A 6 -7.65 -5.80 -7.69
N MET A 7 -7.56 -6.74 -8.63
CA MET A 7 -7.26 -8.14 -8.31
C MET A 7 -5.79 -8.39 -7.98
N THR A 8 -4.85 -7.59 -8.50
CA THR A 8 -3.40 -7.77 -8.23
C THR A 8 -2.94 -7.22 -6.90
N HIS A 9 -3.71 -6.33 -6.28
CA HIS A 9 -3.34 -5.64 -5.04
C HIS A 9 -4.34 -5.84 -3.89
N TYR A 10 -5.48 -6.48 -4.15
CA TYR A 10 -6.45 -6.85 -3.12
C TYR A 10 -5.79 -7.74 -2.05
N ARG A 11 -6.05 -7.43 -0.77
CA ARG A 11 -5.52 -8.14 0.41
C ARG A 11 -3.99 -8.10 0.59
N GLN A 12 -3.28 -7.27 -0.18
CA GLN A 12 -1.86 -7.04 0.07
C GLN A 12 -1.64 -6.16 1.30
N SER A 13 -0.57 -6.46 2.03
CA SER A 13 -0.07 -5.64 3.13
C SER A 13 0.78 -4.50 2.59
N MET A 14 0.39 -3.26 2.87
CA MET A 14 1.14 -2.08 2.43
C MET A 14 1.43 -1.15 3.59
N LEU A 15 2.60 -0.53 3.55
CA LEU A 15 2.99 0.57 4.42
C LEU A 15 2.50 1.89 3.82
N ILE A 16 1.92 2.74 4.66
CA ILE A 16 1.33 4.01 4.22
C ILE A 16 2.18 5.16 4.71
N LYS A 17 2.66 6.01 3.82
CA LYS A 17 3.35 7.23 4.19
C LYS A 17 2.38 8.18 4.88
N SER A 18 2.60 8.42 6.17
CA SER A 18 1.85 9.35 6.99
C SER A 18 2.15 10.78 6.58
N LEU A 19 1.10 11.60 6.48
CA LEU A 19 1.20 13.05 6.29
C LEU A 19 1.37 13.81 7.60
N LYS A 20 1.24 13.14 8.76
CA LYS A 20 1.40 13.79 10.06
C LYS A 20 2.89 14.04 10.33
N PRO A 21 3.34 15.30 10.45
CA PRO A 21 4.72 15.59 10.77
C PRO A 21 4.99 15.10 12.19
N THR A 22 5.85 14.09 12.34
CA THR A 22 6.29 13.62 13.66
C THR A 22 7.65 14.24 14.03
N LYS A 23 8.51 14.46 13.02
CA LYS A 23 9.76 15.23 13.05
C LYS A 23 10.04 15.76 11.64
N VAL A 24 10.67 16.93 11.53
CA VAL A 24 11.09 17.51 10.25
C VAL A 24 12.17 16.61 9.65
N GLY A 25 11.92 16.02 8.48
CA GLY A 25 12.92 15.32 7.67
C GLY A 25 12.66 13.83 7.38
N GLU A 26 11.81 13.14 8.14
CA GLU A 26 11.58 11.69 7.94
C GLU A 26 10.12 11.34 7.61
N PRO A 27 9.87 10.67 6.46
CA PRO A 27 8.59 10.03 6.18
C PRO A 27 8.29 8.93 7.19
N ARG A 28 7.27 9.12 8.02
CA ARG A 28 6.75 8.04 8.86
C ARG A 28 5.85 7.14 8.03
N TYR A 29 6.09 5.84 8.08
CA TYR A 29 5.17 4.86 7.53
C TYR A 29 4.27 4.33 8.65
N LEU A 30 2.96 4.27 8.39
CA LEU A 30 2.01 3.54 9.21
C LEU A 30 2.11 2.06 8.86
N GLY A 31 1.77 1.20 9.83
CA GLY A 31 1.95 -0.25 9.77
C GLY A 31 1.27 -0.93 8.58
N PRO A 32 1.40 -2.26 8.47
CA PRO A 32 0.85 -2.99 7.34
C PRO A 32 -0.67 -2.87 7.33
N ALA A 33 -1.19 -2.11 6.37
CA ALA A 33 -2.61 -1.96 6.14
C ALA A 33 -3.03 -2.90 5.00
N ILE A 34 -4.20 -3.50 5.17
CA ILE A 34 -4.78 -4.39 4.15
C ILE A 34 -5.51 -3.56 3.12
N VAL A 35 -5.17 -3.76 1.86
CA VAL A 35 -5.85 -3.14 0.73
C VAL A 35 -7.21 -3.81 0.48
N ILE A 36 -8.29 -3.03 0.53
CA ILE A 36 -9.66 -3.47 0.21
C ILE A 36 -9.99 -3.19 -1.25
N THR A 37 -9.59 -2.04 -1.77
CA THR A 37 -9.81 -1.74 -3.19
C THR A 37 -8.70 -0.87 -3.77
N VAL A 38 -8.38 -1.09 -5.04
CA VAL A 38 -7.45 -0.26 -5.81
C VAL A 38 -8.19 0.38 -6.97
N THR A 39 -7.84 1.63 -7.22
CA THR A 39 -8.18 2.40 -8.42
C THR A 39 -6.89 2.81 -9.11
N ARG A 40 -7.00 3.37 -10.32
CA ARG A 40 -5.86 3.84 -11.11
C ARG A 40 -4.87 4.73 -10.33
N THR A 41 -5.34 5.55 -9.40
CA THR A 41 -4.50 6.54 -8.68
C THR A 41 -4.53 6.40 -7.17
N GLY A 42 -5.43 5.59 -6.62
CA GLY A 42 -5.64 5.52 -5.17
C GLY A 42 -6.03 4.13 -4.68
N VAL A 43 -5.75 3.90 -3.41
CA VAL A 43 -6.01 2.64 -2.72
C VAL A 43 -6.82 2.91 -1.46
N LEU A 44 -7.80 2.06 -1.21
CA LEU A 44 -8.58 2.03 0.02
C LEU A 44 -8.06 0.91 0.92
N ILE A 45 -7.90 1.23 2.20
CA ILE A 45 -7.39 0.30 3.22
C ILE A 45 -8.46 0.00 4.29
N ASP A 46 -8.30 -1.13 4.97
CA ASP A 46 -9.24 -1.62 5.99
C ASP A 46 -9.11 -0.91 7.34
N ASP A 47 -7.88 -0.60 7.76
CA ASP A 47 -7.60 0.04 9.05
C ASP A 47 -8.20 1.45 9.16
N GLN A 48 -8.32 2.14 8.02
CA GLN A 48 -8.98 3.43 7.93
C GLN A 48 -9.56 3.60 6.53
N PRO A 49 -10.88 3.73 6.34
CA PRO A 49 -11.50 3.86 5.02
C PRO A 49 -11.20 5.24 4.40
N GLN A 50 -9.95 5.47 4.02
CA GLN A 50 -9.43 6.65 3.37
C GLN A 50 -8.76 6.26 2.06
N TRP A 51 -8.94 7.10 1.05
CA TRP A 51 -8.28 6.98 -0.23
C TRP A 51 -6.85 7.52 -0.13
N ILE A 52 -5.88 6.64 -0.29
CA ILE A 52 -4.46 6.98 -0.27
C ILE A 52 -3.93 6.95 -1.68
N HIS A 53 -3.23 8.00 -2.09
CA HIS A 53 -2.60 8.05 -3.40
C HIS A 53 -1.53 6.97 -3.53
N ALA A 54 -1.46 6.29 -4.68
CA ALA A 54 -0.56 5.16 -4.91
C ALA A 54 0.94 5.51 -4.66
N SER A 55 1.35 6.76 -4.85
CA SER A 55 2.72 7.22 -4.59
C SER A 55 3.10 7.26 -3.10
N SER A 56 2.12 7.25 -2.21
CA SER A 56 2.32 7.26 -0.76
C SER A 56 2.37 5.85 -0.18
N LEU A 57 2.25 4.81 -1.02
CA LEU A 57 2.28 3.42 -0.60
C LEU A 57 3.68 2.86 -0.79
N LYS A 58 4.10 2.03 0.16
CA LYS A 58 5.30 1.22 0.07
C LYS A 58 4.91 -0.23 0.31
N HIS A 59 5.34 -1.13 -0.57
CA HIS A 59 5.04 -2.55 -0.41
C HIS A 59 5.65 -3.05 0.90
N TYR A 60 4.85 -3.74 1.72
CA TYR A 60 5.40 -4.46 2.86
C TYR A 60 5.84 -5.84 2.36
N PRO A 61 7.13 -6.20 2.46
CA PRO A 61 7.57 -7.54 2.11
C PRO A 61 7.07 -8.50 3.19
N THR A 62 5.86 -9.02 3.03
CA THR A 62 5.48 -10.28 3.67
C THR A 62 6.42 -11.34 3.07
N GLY A 63 7.14 -12.10 3.90
CA GLY A 63 8.37 -12.85 3.56
C GLY A 63 8.32 -13.95 2.49
N GLU A 64 7.54 -13.82 1.42
CA GLU A 64 7.48 -14.76 0.29
C GLU A 64 7.36 -14.03 -1.07
N GLN A 65 8.19 -13.03 -1.33
CA GLN A 65 8.57 -12.68 -2.72
C GLN A 65 10.06 -12.32 -2.80
N ALA A 66 10.90 -13.22 -2.28
CA ALA A 66 12.22 -13.43 -2.86
C ALA A 66 12.06 -14.36 -4.08
N SER A 67 11.53 -13.82 -5.16
CA SER A 67 11.63 -14.45 -6.49
C SER A 67 11.89 -13.36 -7.51
N SER A 68 12.97 -12.61 -7.27
CA SER A 68 13.71 -11.96 -8.33
C SER A 68 14.28 -13.06 -9.22
N ASN A 69 13.53 -13.31 -10.29
CA ASN A 69 13.96 -14.02 -11.47
C ASN A 69 15.29 -13.41 -11.97
N SER A 70 16.41 -14.06 -11.70
CA SER A 70 17.69 -13.78 -12.37
C SER A 70 17.93 -14.90 -13.37
N LYS A 71 17.88 -14.53 -14.66
CA LYS A 71 18.34 -15.34 -15.78
C LYS A 71 19.85 -15.28 -15.88
#